data_AF-A0A4U1EYS7-F1
#
_entry.id   AF-A0A4U1EYS7-F1
#
_cell.length_a   1.000
_cell.length_b   1.000
_cell.length_c   1.000
_cell.angle_alpha   90.00
_cell.angle_beta   90.00
_cell.angle_gamma   90.00
#
_symmetry.space_group_name_H-M   'P 1'
#
loop_
_entity.id
_entity.type
_entity.pdbx_description
1 polymer ?
#
loop_
_entity_poly.entity_id
_entity_poly.type
_entity_poly.pdbx_seq_one_letter_code
_entity_poly.pdbx_strand_id
1 'polypeptide(L)'
;MASCPILQRERVFQLGAHAYRIPALLYLPQQKTLLAFAGERTSKEDEYAKLIVLRKGSYDASTHQVRWHAQEAVAQAQMEGHRSMNPSPLYDEKTGTVLFFIAVPGQVSEHHQLHTRVNVTRLCQVTSTDHGRSWSPVRDLTDSVIGPAHKDGATFAVGPGHCLQLHNPTQSLVVPAYAYCTRPSLQAPTPSAFCLVSHDHGKFVSWDTLGCQVAQVGDAKRRVVYLNARSPLRARVQVQSANDGLDFGETQPVQKRVEPPHGCQGSIIGFPSPRAGSESPDRCAYSDLLRMGAGPNGSPQFGCLYEPDDYEEIVFVMFTLKQAFSAEVLLQGALCVLPRRALPTERLAVSFF
;
A
#
# COMPACT_ATOMS: atom_id res chain seq x y z
N MET A 1 -3.28 24.87 -15.67
CA MET A 1 -1.92 24.85 -15.11
C MET A 1 -1.12 23.82 -15.89
N ALA A 2 0.16 24.07 -16.19
CA ALA A 2 0.97 23.09 -16.91
C ALA A 2 1.32 21.93 -15.98
N SER A 3 1.10 20.69 -16.44
CA SER A 3 1.49 19.49 -15.68
C SER A 3 2.99 19.50 -15.43
N CYS A 4 3.40 19.09 -14.22
CA CYS A 4 4.78 18.75 -13.91
C CYS A 4 5.40 17.89 -15.04
N PRO A 5 6.60 18.22 -15.56
CA PRO A 5 7.23 17.41 -16.59
C PRO A 5 7.69 16.08 -15.97
N ILE A 6 6.93 15.02 -16.22
CA ILE A 6 7.16 13.64 -15.75
C ILE A 6 8.00 12.84 -16.77
N LEU A 7 8.64 11.75 -16.33
CA LEU A 7 9.47 10.89 -17.20
C LEU A 7 8.61 9.99 -18.10
N GLN A 8 7.54 9.43 -17.55
CA GLN A 8 6.60 8.57 -18.26
C GLN A 8 5.21 8.71 -17.65
N ARG A 9 4.18 8.63 -18.51
CA ARG A 9 2.79 8.39 -18.13
C ARG A 9 2.20 7.38 -19.09
N GLU A 10 1.65 6.30 -18.56
CA GLU A 10 1.08 5.22 -19.37
C GLU A 10 -0.10 4.57 -18.65
N ARG A 11 -1.09 4.12 -19.43
CA ARG A 11 -2.24 3.37 -18.91
C ARG A 11 -1.86 1.90 -18.82
N VAL A 12 -1.76 1.39 -17.60
CA VAL A 12 -1.32 0.01 -17.35
C VAL A 12 -2.52 -0.94 -17.35
N PHE A 13 -3.64 -0.52 -16.76
CA PHE A 13 -4.92 -1.22 -16.89
C PHE A 13 -5.97 -0.24 -17.42
N GLN A 14 -6.91 -0.74 -18.21
CA GLN A 14 -7.99 0.06 -18.81
C GLN A 14 -9.27 -0.76 -18.87
N LEU A 15 -10.40 -0.11 -18.58
CA LEU A 15 -11.74 -0.65 -18.69
C LEU A 15 -11.97 -1.27 -20.09
N GLY A 16 -12.51 -2.47 -20.10
CA GLY A 16 -12.90 -3.21 -21.30
C GLY A 16 -14.00 -4.21 -20.95
N ALA A 17 -13.76 -5.50 -21.20
CA ALA A 17 -14.63 -6.57 -20.70
C ALA A 17 -14.67 -6.65 -19.16
N HIS A 18 -13.65 -6.12 -18.49
CA HIS A 18 -13.51 -6.03 -17.04
C HIS A 18 -13.08 -4.62 -16.65
N ALA A 19 -13.43 -4.21 -15.43
CA ALA A 19 -12.86 -3.04 -14.77
C ALA A 19 -11.68 -3.48 -13.89
N TYR A 20 -10.79 -2.55 -13.58
CA TYR A 20 -9.58 -2.79 -12.79
C TYR A 20 -9.44 -1.72 -11.74
N ARG A 21 -9.26 -2.13 -10.49
CA ARG A 21 -9.16 -1.23 -9.33
C ARG A 21 -8.25 -1.81 -8.27
N ILE A 22 -7.94 -1.01 -7.24
CA ILE A 22 -7.07 -1.37 -6.12
C ILE A 22 -5.65 -1.69 -6.63
N PRO A 23 -4.93 -0.66 -7.13
CA PRO A 23 -3.56 -0.81 -7.63
C PRO A 23 -2.59 -1.23 -6.51
N ALA A 24 -1.62 -2.06 -6.87
CA ALA A 24 -0.43 -2.29 -6.06
C ALA A 24 0.81 -2.44 -6.96
N LEU A 25 1.96 -1.96 -6.50
CA LEU A 25 3.16 -1.82 -7.34
C LEU A 25 4.41 -2.23 -6.56
N LEU A 26 5.16 -3.19 -7.10
CA LEU A 26 6.42 -3.66 -6.53
C LEU A 26 7.57 -3.50 -7.55
N TYR A 27 8.75 -3.11 -7.09
CA TYR A 27 9.95 -2.99 -7.94
C TYR A 27 11.04 -3.94 -7.43
N LEU A 28 11.58 -4.72 -8.36
CA LEU A 28 12.65 -5.69 -8.15
C LEU A 28 13.94 -5.06 -8.72
N PRO A 29 14.79 -4.42 -7.89
CA PRO A 29 15.86 -3.56 -8.38
C PRO A 29 16.98 -4.35 -9.07
N GLN A 30 17.27 -5.57 -8.64
CA GLN A 30 18.29 -6.43 -9.26
C GLN A 30 17.87 -6.86 -10.68
N GLN A 31 16.58 -7.15 -10.87
CA GLN A 31 15.99 -7.56 -12.15
C GLN A 31 15.51 -6.38 -13.01
N LYS A 32 15.59 -5.13 -12.50
CA LYS A 32 15.01 -3.93 -13.10
C LYS A 32 13.58 -4.17 -13.60
N THR A 33 12.76 -4.82 -12.76
CA THR A 33 11.41 -5.27 -13.15
C THR A 33 10.37 -4.70 -12.19
N LEU A 34 9.30 -4.11 -12.72
CA LEU A 34 8.12 -3.72 -11.97
C LEU A 34 7.06 -4.81 -12.09
N LEU A 35 6.34 -5.06 -11.01
CA LEU A 35 5.14 -5.88 -10.95
C LEU A 35 3.98 -4.95 -10.58
N ALA A 36 3.10 -4.66 -11.54
CA ALA A 36 1.88 -3.89 -11.31
C ALA A 36 0.69 -4.85 -11.17
N PHE A 37 0.05 -4.85 -10.01
CA PHE A 37 -1.12 -5.66 -9.69
C PHE A 37 -2.39 -4.81 -9.66
N ALA A 38 -3.52 -5.42 -9.99
CA ALA A 38 -4.85 -4.85 -9.81
C ALA A 38 -5.87 -5.95 -9.51
N GLY A 39 -6.96 -5.59 -8.82
CA GLY A 39 -8.15 -6.44 -8.69
C GLY A 39 -9.03 -6.30 -9.94
N GLU A 40 -9.13 -7.37 -10.72
CA GLU A 40 -10.04 -7.51 -11.86
C GLU A 40 -11.47 -7.75 -11.34
N ARG A 41 -12.44 -7.05 -11.95
CA ARG A 41 -13.84 -7.06 -11.53
C ARG A 41 -14.80 -6.91 -12.72
N THR A 42 -16.02 -7.45 -12.63
CA THR A 42 -17.02 -7.35 -13.71
C THR A 42 -17.73 -6.00 -13.79
N SER A 43 -17.71 -5.23 -12.72
CA SER A 43 -18.27 -3.88 -12.63
C SER A 43 -17.47 -3.07 -11.60
N LYS A 44 -17.76 -1.78 -11.38
CA LYS A 44 -16.88 -0.89 -10.57
C LYS A 44 -16.96 -1.18 -9.06
N GLU A 45 -18.04 -1.80 -8.59
CA GLU A 45 -18.32 -2.15 -7.19
C GLU A 45 -17.40 -3.28 -6.66
N ASP A 46 -17.30 -3.40 -5.34
CA ASP A 46 -16.27 -4.21 -4.68
C ASP A 46 -16.67 -5.70 -4.51
N GLU A 47 -17.97 -6.00 -4.48
CA GLU A 47 -18.54 -7.36 -4.48
C GLU A 47 -18.37 -8.11 -5.82
N TYR A 48 -18.02 -7.39 -6.89
CA TYR A 48 -17.84 -7.93 -8.24
C TYR A 48 -16.37 -8.14 -8.61
N ALA A 49 -15.45 -7.99 -7.65
CA ALA A 49 -14.09 -8.48 -7.78
C ALA A 49 -14.06 -10.00 -8.06
N LYS A 50 -13.03 -10.44 -8.77
CA LYS A 50 -12.84 -11.84 -9.15
C LYS A 50 -11.43 -12.32 -8.80
N LEU A 51 -10.44 -11.75 -9.48
CA LEU A 51 -9.06 -12.22 -9.53
C LEU A 51 -8.09 -11.07 -9.35
N ILE A 52 -6.84 -11.39 -9.02
CA ILE A 52 -5.73 -10.44 -9.12
C ILE A 52 -5.05 -10.65 -10.48
N VAL A 53 -4.88 -9.56 -11.22
CA VAL A 53 -4.10 -9.53 -12.47
C VAL A 53 -2.76 -8.85 -12.24
N LEU A 54 -1.79 -9.19 -13.10
CA LEU A 54 -0.43 -8.68 -13.10
C LEU A 54 -0.07 -8.17 -14.50
N ARG A 55 0.58 -7.00 -14.56
CA ARG A 55 1.44 -6.61 -15.69
C ARG A 55 2.87 -6.48 -15.20
N LYS A 56 3.78 -7.17 -15.87
CA LYS A 56 5.23 -7.00 -15.68
C LYS A 56 5.69 -5.78 -16.49
N GLY A 57 6.62 -5.00 -15.96
CA GLY A 57 7.25 -3.87 -16.64
C GLY A 57 8.77 -3.99 -16.61
N SER A 58 9.42 -4.03 -17.77
CA SER A 58 10.89 -4.01 -17.86
C SER A 58 11.39 -2.57 -17.83
N TYR A 59 12.17 -2.22 -16.80
CA TYR A 59 12.76 -0.89 -16.65
C TYR A 59 14.12 -0.79 -17.33
N ASP A 60 14.22 0.12 -18.30
CA ASP A 60 15.49 0.51 -18.91
C ASP A 60 16.04 1.76 -18.21
N ALA A 61 17.17 1.58 -17.54
CA ALA A 61 17.87 2.65 -16.82
C ALA A 61 18.67 3.60 -17.74
N SER A 62 18.81 3.30 -19.03
CA SER A 62 19.49 4.18 -20.00
C SER A 62 18.53 5.22 -20.59
N THR A 63 17.31 4.80 -20.93
CA THR A 63 16.23 5.67 -21.42
C THR A 63 15.34 6.22 -20.30
N HIS A 64 15.45 5.68 -19.09
CA HIS A 64 14.53 5.91 -17.97
C HIS A 64 13.06 5.69 -18.38
N GLN A 65 12.78 4.52 -18.95
CA GLN A 65 11.43 4.10 -19.37
C GLN A 65 11.10 2.69 -18.87
N VAL A 66 9.82 2.42 -18.63
CA VAL A 66 9.28 1.10 -18.32
C VAL A 66 8.49 0.59 -19.52
N ARG A 67 8.90 -0.54 -20.10
CA ARG A 67 8.12 -1.23 -21.14
C ARG A 67 7.22 -2.27 -20.48
N TRP A 68 5.91 -2.01 -20.45
CA TRP A 68 4.91 -2.95 -19.93
C TRP A 68 4.66 -4.11 -20.91
N HIS A 69 4.58 -5.32 -20.37
CA HIS A 69 4.27 -6.54 -21.12
C HIS A 69 2.76 -6.80 -21.11
N ALA A 70 2.31 -7.92 -21.67
CA ALA A 70 0.90 -8.33 -21.62
C ALA A 70 0.40 -8.50 -20.18
N GLN A 71 -0.91 -8.37 -19.99
CA GLN A 71 -1.60 -8.72 -18.75
C GLN A 71 -1.73 -10.22 -18.64
N GLU A 72 -1.55 -10.73 -17.42
CA GLU A 72 -1.77 -12.12 -17.04
C GLU A 72 -2.57 -12.18 -15.74
N ALA A 73 -3.42 -13.19 -15.57
CA ALA A 73 -4.05 -13.45 -14.28
C ALA A 73 -3.05 -14.14 -13.35
N VAL A 74 -3.00 -13.73 -12.08
CA VAL A 74 -2.28 -14.46 -11.03
C VAL A 74 -3.14 -15.65 -10.61
N ALA A 75 -3.23 -16.67 -11.48
CA ALA A 75 -4.23 -17.74 -11.39
C ALA A 75 -4.18 -18.54 -10.07
N GLN A 76 -3.05 -18.56 -9.38
CA GLN A 76 -2.91 -19.21 -8.07
C GLN A 76 -3.38 -18.32 -6.91
N ALA A 77 -3.52 -17.01 -7.10
CA ALA A 77 -4.01 -16.07 -6.07
C ALA A 77 -5.55 -16.09 -5.98
N GLN A 78 -6.12 -17.29 -5.81
CA GLN A 78 -7.55 -17.52 -5.71
C GLN A 78 -7.83 -18.71 -4.78
N MET A 79 -8.90 -18.61 -3.97
CA MET A 79 -9.51 -19.73 -3.27
C MET A 79 -10.83 -20.10 -3.96
N GLU A 80 -11.14 -21.39 -4.08
CA GLU A 80 -12.35 -21.86 -4.75
C GLU A 80 -13.61 -21.26 -4.11
N GLY A 81 -14.56 -20.79 -4.95
CA GLY A 81 -15.78 -20.12 -4.49
C GLY A 81 -15.59 -18.72 -3.87
N HIS A 82 -14.36 -18.18 -3.84
CA HIS A 82 -14.06 -16.87 -3.29
C HIS A 82 -13.58 -15.88 -4.39
N ARG A 83 -13.82 -14.59 -4.16
CA ARG A 83 -13.19 -13.50 -4.90
C ARG A 83 -11.92 -13.03 -4.20
N SER A 84 -10.89 -12.71 -4.97
CA SER A 84 -9.62 -12.18 -4.46
C SER A 84 -9.58 -10.65 -4.53
N MET A 85 -9.16 -10.00 -3.44
CA MET A 85 -9.14 -8.53 -3.30
C MET A 85 -7.90 -8.05 -2.55
N ASN A 86 -7.63 -6.74 -2.61
CA ASN A 86 -6.52 -6.06 -1.95
C ASN A 86 -5.14 -6.70 -2.19
N PRO A 87 -4.66 -6.74 -3.45
CA PRO A 87 -3.29 -7.15 -3.73
C PRO A 87 -2.32 -6.32 -2.89
N SER A 88 -1.50 -7.02 -2.10
CA SER A 88 -0.56 -6.43 -1.15
C SER A 88 0.80 -7.11 -1.30
N PRO A 89 1.60 -6.70 -2.31
CA PRO A 89 2.85 -7.37 -2.67
C PRO A 89 4.03 -6.95 -1.78
N LEU A 90 4.98 -7.87 -1.63
CA LEU A 90 6.23 -7.69 -0.91
C LEU A 90 7.37 -8.38 -1.67
N TYR A 91 8.57 -7.82 -1.60
CA TYR A 91 9.80 -8.55 -1.93
C TYR A 91 10.57 -8.85 -0.64
N ASP A 92 10.79 -10.14 -0.38
CA ASP A 92 11.70 -10.62 0.65
C ASP A 92 13.03 -10.99 0.00
N GLU A 93 14.09 -10.28 0.35
CA GLU A 93 15.45 -10.53 -0.14
C GLU A 93 15.93 -11.98 0.06
N LYS A 94 15.35 -12.73 1.02
CA LYS A 94 15.71 -14.13 1.29
C LYS A 94 14.94 -15.16 0.47
N THR A 95 13.64 -14.93 0.23
CA THR A 95 12.72 -15.95 -0.31
C THR A 95 12.01 -15.59 -1.61
N GLY A 96 12.10 -14.33 -2.05
CA GLY A 96 11.52 -13.86 -3.31
C GLY A 96 10.27 -13.00 -3.11
N THR A 97 9.37 -13.01 -4.10
CA THR A 97 8.15 -12.20 -4.06
C THR A 97 7.06 -12.91 -3.27
N VAL A 98 6.36 -12.18 -2.40
CA VAL A 98 5.15 -12.63 -1.70
C VAL A 98 4.01 -11.71 -2.08
N LEU A 99 2.85 -12.26 -2.40
CA LEU A 99 1.62 -11.49 -2.62
C LEU A 99 0.61 -11.90 -1.56
N PHE A 100 0.33 -10.99 -0.63
CA PHE A 100 -0.78 -11.11 0.31
C PHE A 100 -2.05 -10.55 -0.33
N PHE A 101 -3.20 -11.13 0.02
CA PHE A 101 -4.51 -10.70 -0.42
C PHE A 101 -5.59 -11.19 0.54
N ILE A 102 -6.82 -10.66 0.41
CA ILE A 102 -7.98 -11.27 1.04
C ILE A 102 -8.81 -12.07 0.04
N ALA A 103 -9.41 -13.16 0.52
CA ALA A 103 -10.42 -13.93 -0.19
C ALA A 103 -11.76 -13.85 0.55
N VAL A 104 -12.85 -13.58 -0.17
CA VAL A 104 -14.21 -13.48 0.42
C VAL A 104 -15.17 -14.38 -0.36
N PRO A 105 -16.04 -15.19 0.29
CA PRO A 105 -16.98 -16.07 -0.41
C PRO A 105 -17.91 -15.31 -1.35
N GLY A 106 -17.98 -15.74 -2.60
CA GLY A 106 -18.85 -15.19 -3.64
C GLY A 106 -18.94 -13.67 -3.61
N GLN A 107 -20.16 -13.15 -3.41
CA GLN A 107 -20.47 -11.72 -3.36
C GLN A 107 -20.86 -11.24 -1.95
N VAL A 108 -20.44 -11.93 -0.88
CA VAL A 108 -20.72 -11.46 0.50
C VAL A 108 -20.03 -10.10 0.70
N SER A 109 -20.82 -9.05 0.92
CA SER A 109 -20.33 -7.66 1.03
C SER A 109 -19.67 -7.37 2.37
N GLU A 110 -18.85 -6.31 2.41
CA GLU A 110 -18.33 -5.77 3.68
C GLU A 110 -19.52 -5.39 4.59
N HIS A 111 -20.51 -4.67 4.04
CA HIS A 111 -21.73 -4.29 4.75
C HIS A 111 -22.49 -5.47 5.38
N HIS A 112 -22.60 -6.61 4.67
CA HIS A 112 -23.24 -7.80 5.23
C HIS A 112 -22.48 -8.32 6.46
N GLN A 113 -21.16 -8.44 6.38
CA GLN A 113 -20.31 -8.90 7.49
C GLN A 113 -20.36 -7.92 8.68
N LEU A 114 -20.35 -6.61 8.43
CA LEU A 114 -20.50 -5.58 9.47
C LEU A 114 -21.85 -5.63 10.17
N HIS A 115 -22.93 -5.89 9.43
CA HIS A 115 -24.29 -5.96 9.97
C HIS A 115 -24.54 -7.24 10.77
N THR A 116 -24.14 -8.40 10.23
CA THR A 116 -24.33 -9.71 10.91
C THR A 116 -23.30 -9.97 12.00
N ARG A 117 -22.17 -9.25 11.99
CA ARG A 117 -20.96 -9.53 12.80
C ARG A 117 -20.37 -10.92 12.52
N VAL A 118 -20.61 -11.48 11.33
CA VAL A 118 -20.06 -12.79 10.91
C VAL A 118 -18.94 -12.55 9.89
N ASN A 119 -17.71 -12.76 10.34
CA ASN A 119 -16.51 -12.67 9.51
C ASN A 119 -16.33 -13.94 8.66
N VAL A 120 -16.33 -13.77 7.35
CA VAL A 120 -16.05 -14.82 6.37
C VAL A 120 -14.82 -14.53 5.52
N THR A 121 -14.15 -13.40 5.76
CA THR A 121 -12.94 -13.00 5.04
C THR A 121 -11.76 -13.89 5.43
N ARG A 122 -10.97 -14.31 4.43
CA ARG A 122 -9.74 -15.11 4.58
C ARG A 122 -8.52 -14.27 4.26
N LEU A 123 -7.43 -14.47 5.02
CA LEU A 123 -6.11 -13.94 4.69
C LEU A 123 -5.36 -15.00 3.87
N CYS A 124 -4.93 -14.64 2.66
CA CYS A 124 -4.24 -15.56 1.77
C CYS A 124 -2.88 -15.01 1.32
N GLN A 125 -1.98 -15.92 0.95
CA GLN A 125 -0.77 -15.58 0.22
C GLN A 125 -0.50 -16.54 -0.95
N VAL A 126 0.26 -16.03 -1.92
CA VAL A 126 1.04 -16.83 -2.87
C VAL A 126 2.47 -16.29 -2.93
N THR A 127 3.45 -17.14 -3.26
CA THR A 127 4.86 -16.75 -3.39
C THR A 127 5.41 -17.02 -4.78
N SER A 128 6.45 -16.29 -5.18
CA SER A 128 7.14 -16.46 -6.46
C SER A 128 8.65 -16.30 -6.28
N THR A 129 9.39 -17.35 -6.63
CA THR A 129 10.86 -17.41 -6.60
C THR A 129 11.50 -17.01 -7.94
N ASP A 130 10.69 -16.77 -8.98
CA ASP A 130 11.13 -16.50 -10.36
C ASP A 130 10.73 -15.10 -10.86
N HIS A 131 10.51 -14.17 -9.92
CA HIS A 131 10.21 -12.75 -10.16
C HIS A 131 8.83 -12.51 -10.81
N GLY A 132 7.82 -13.24 -10.35
CA GLY A 132 6.43 -13.12 -10.80
C GLY A 132 6.16 -13.76 -12.16
N ARG A 133 6.89 -14.83 -12.54
CA ARG A 133 6.59 -15.61 -13.75
C ARG A 133 5.69 -16.81 -13.43
N SER A 134 5.93 -17.46 -12.30
CA SER A 134 5.07 -18.49 -11.72
C SER A 134 4.83 -18.19 -10.24
N TRP A 135 3.78 -18.80 -9.69
CA TRP A 135 3.32 -18.58 -8.33
C TRP A 135 3.05 -19.93 -7.64
N SER A 136 3.29 -20.00 -6.34
CA SER A 136 2.88 -21.14 -5.51
C SER A 136 1.36 -21.29 -5.50
N PRO A 137 0.82 -22.48 -5.18
CA PRO A 137 -0.57 -22.60 -4.76
C PRO A 137 -0.93 -21.61 -3.65
N VAL A 138 -2.21 -21.24 -3.56
CA VAL A 138 -2.73 -20.42 -2.47
C VAL A 138 -2.48 -21.08 -1.12
N ARG A 139 -2.05 -20.28 -0.15
CA ARG A 139 -2.01 -20.66 1.26
C ARG A 139 -2.97 -19.77 2.05
N ASP A 140 -3.96 -20.37 2.70
CA ASP A 140 -4.73 -19.70 3.75
C ASP A 140 -3.84 -19.52 4.98
N LEU A 141 -3.78 -18.29 5.50
CA LEU A 141 -3.03 -17.90 6.68
C LEU A 141 -3.94 -17.60 7.87
N THR A 142 -5.25 -17.52 7.67
CA THR A 142 -6.24 -16.97 8.61
C THR A 142 -6.08 -17.56 10.01
N ASP A 143 -6.14 -18.88 10.13
CA ASP A 143 -6.06 -19.56 11.43
C ASP A 143 -4.66 -19.44 12.06
N SER A 144 -3.60 -19.40 11.24
CA SER A 144 -2.21 -19.35 11.70
C SER A 144 -1.71 -17.95 12.06
N VAL A 145 -2.36 -16.89 11.56
CA VAL A 145 -1.92 -15.50 11.70
C VAL A 145 -2.93 -14.67 12.47
N ILE A 146 -4.22 -14.73 12.10
CA ILE A 146 -5.31 -14.01 12.77
C ILE A 146 -5.85 -14.81 13.96
N GLY A 147 -5.95 -16.14 13.82
CA GLY A 147 -6.30 -17.06 14.90
C GLY A 147 -7.65 -16.72 15.56
N PRO A 148 -7.75 -16.79 16.91
CA PRO A 148 -9.01 -16.54 17.63
C PRO A 148 -9.67 -15.20 17.30
N ALA A 149 -8.89 -14.13 17.08
CA ALA A 149 -9.38 -12.79 16.80
C ALA A 149 -10.21 -12.70 15.50
N HIS A 150 -10.14 -13.72 14.63
CA HIS A 150 -11.00 -13.83 13.43
C HIS A 150 -12.48 -13.82 13.79
N LYS A 151 -12.85 -14.45 14.93
CA LYS A 151 -14.22 -14.54 15.43
C LYS A 151 -14.71 -13.28 16.15
N ASP A 152 -13.77 -12.46 16.64
CA ASP A 152 -14.06 -11.23 17.40
C ASP A 152 -14.15 -9.99 16.49
N GLY A 153 -13.56 -10.06 15.29
CA GLY A 153 -13.74 -9.10 14.21
C GLY A 153 -15.01 -9.37 13.40
N ALA A 154 -15.61 -8.32 12.85
CA ALA A 154 -16.71 -8.45 11.87
C ALA A 154 -16.17 -8.72 10.45
N THR A 155 -15.05 -8.10 10.08
CA THR A 155 -14.27 -8.36 8.85
C THR A 155 -12.93 -7.62 8.94
N PHE A 156 -11.98 -7.88 8.03
CA PHE A 156 -10.68 -7.24 7.97
C PHE A 156 -10.14 -7.20 6.53
N ALA A 157 -9.10 -6.40 6.29
CA ALA A 157 -8.34 -6.45 5.04
C ALA A 157 -6.86 -6.08 5.23
N VAL A 158 -6.04 -6.44 4.25
CA VAL A 158 -4.63 -6.01 4.12
C VAL A 158 -4.50 -4.81 3.17
N GLY A 159 -3.46 -3.99 3.40
CA GLY A 159 -3.10 -2.81 2.63
C GLY A 159 -4.30 -1.91 2.26
N PRO A 160 -4.64 -1.77 0.96
CA PRO A 160 -3.97 -2.35 -0.20
C PRO A 160 -2.69 -1.58 -0.62
N GLY A 161 -1.93 -2.19 -1.54
CA GLY A 161 -0.64 -1.68 -2.00
C GLY A 161 0.54 -2.35 -1.31
N HIS A 162 1.76 -1.88 -1.58
CA HIS A 162 2.98 -2.57 -1.15
C HIS A 162 3.10 -2.72 0.38
N CYS A 163 3.67 -3.86 0.77
CA CYS A 163 4.09 -4.15 2.14
C CYS A 163 5.58 -3.82 2.33
N LEU A 164 6.07 -3.89 3.56
CA LEU A 164 7.40 -3.41 3.94
C LEU A 164 8.29 -4.54 4.47
N GLN A 165 9.48 -4.72 3.90
CA GLN A 165 10.58 -5.45 4.56
C GLN A 165 11.42 -4.46 5.38
N LEU A 166 11.60 -4.74 6.68
CA LEU A 166 12.38 -3.90 7.58
C LEU A 166 13.87 -4.12 7.41
N HIS A 167 14.63 -3.02 7.47
CA HIS A 167 16.07 -3.08 7.65
C HIS A 167 16.35 -3.27 9.15
N ASN A 168 16.16 -4.50 9.65
CA ASN A 168 16.52 -4.95 10.99
C ASN A 168 17.28 -6.30 10.88
N PRO A 169 17.92 -6.83 11.94
CA PRO A 169 18.74 -8.04 11.84
C PRO A 169 17.98 -9.28 11.34
N THR A 170 16.68 -9.36 11.61
CA THR A 170 15.79 -10.45 11.17
C THR A 170 15.28 -10.29 9.74
N GLN A 171 15.35 -9.08 9.16
CA GLN A 171 14.71 -8.65 7.91
C GLN A 171 13.19 -8.90 7.92
N SER A 172 12.55 -8.48 9.01
CA SER A 172 11.13 -8.76 9.30
C SER A 172 10.20 -8.18 8.24
N LEU A 173 9.16 -8.93 7.89
CA LEU A 173 8.12 -8.49 6.96
C LEU A 173 6.98 -7.85 7.74
N VAL A 174 6.47 -6.72 7.27
CA VAL A 174 5.38 -5.96 7.87
C VAL A 174 4.28 -5.77 6.82
N VAL A 175 3.11 -6.35 7.08
CA VAL A 175 1.93 -6.24 6.23
C VAL A 175 0.95 -5.28 6.91
N PRO A 176 0.71 -4.07 6.35
CA PRO A 176 -0.31 -3.16 6.87
C PRO A 176 -1.71 -3.79 6.71
N ALA A 177 -2.58 -3.57 7.68
CA ALA A 177 -3.93 -4.13 7.71
C ALA A 177 -4.91 -3.23 8.46
N TYR A 178 -6.20 -3.54 8.38
CA TYR A 178 -7.23 -3.00 9.28
C TYR A 178 -8.32 -4.03 9.54
N ALA A 179 -8.93 -4.01 10.72
CA ALA A 179 -10.04 -4.88 11.09
C ALA A 179 -11.17 -4.08 11.75
N TYR A 180 -12.41 -4.48 11.48
CA TYR A 180 -13.58 -3.96 12.17
C TYR A 180 -13.84 -4.77 13.44
N CYS A 181 -13.29 -4.35 14.58
CA CYS A 181 -13.49 -5.07 15.83
C CYS A 181 -14.94 -4.92 16.30
N THR A 182 -15.55 -6.01 16.75
CA THR A 182 -16.85 -5.94 17.41
C THR A 182 -16.67 -5.36 18.83
N ARG A 183 -17.64 -4.56 19.27
CA ARG A 183 -17.69 -4.05 20.65
C ARG A 183 -18.72 -4.86 21.45
N PRO A 184 -18.55 -5.03 22.78
CA PRO A 184 -19.55 -5.68 23.64
C PRO A 184 -20.93 -4.99 23.67
N SER A 185 -21.02 -3.75 23.18
CA SER A 185 -22.27 -3.00 23.07
C SER A 185 -22.94 -3.16 21.69
N LEU A 186 -24.19 -2.69 21.58
CA LEU A 186 -24.95 -2.62 20.32
C LEU A 186 -24.37 -1.61 19.30
N GLN A 187 -23.22 -0.99 19.59
CA GLN A 187 -22.52 -0.09 18.66
C GLN A 187 -22.03 -0.85 17.41
N ALA A 188 -21.98 -0.16 16.27
CA ALA A 188 -21.45 -0.74 15.03
C ALA A 188 -19.97 -1.17 15.19
N PRO A 189 -19.54 -2.26 14.53
CA PRO A 189 -18.12 -2.63 14.47
C PRO A 189 -17.27 -1.46 13.99
N THR A 190 -16.07 -1.30 14.55
CA THR A 190 -15.26 -0.09 14.36
C THR A 190 -13.91 -0.45 13.75
N PRO A 191 -13.50 0.20 12.66
CA PRO A 191 -12.26 -0.13 11.99
C PRO A 191 -11.06 0.35 12.82
N SER A 192 -10.04 -0.50 12.90
CA SER A 192 -8.75 -0.19 13.52
C SER A 192 -7.64 -0.73 12.63
N ALA A 193 -6.75 0.16 12.20
CA ALA A 193 -5.53 -0.20 11.48
C ALA A 193 -4.58 -0.98 12.39
N PHE A 194 -3.76 -1.84 11.79
CA PHE A 194 -2.74 -2.62 12.47
C PHE A 194 -1.66 -3.08 11.51
N CYS A 195 -0.67 -3.80 12.04
CA CYS A 195 0.37 -4.44 11.25
C CYS A 195 0.47 -5.92 11.65
N LEU A 196 0.51 -6.80 10.66
CA LEU A 196 0.96 -8.17 10.83
C LEU A 196 2.47 -8.19 10.63
N VAL A 197 3.20 -8.91 11.47
CA VAL A 197 4.67 -8.92 11.47
C VAL A 197 5.17 -10.36 11.36
N SER A 198 6.15 -10.66 10.51
CA SER A 198 6.51 -12.04 10.14
C SER A 198 7.05 -12.96 11.25
N HIS A 199 7.16 -12.45 12.48
CA HIS A 199 7.70 -13.16 13.64
C HIS A 199 6.88 -12.94 14.93
N ASP A 200 5.72 -12.26 14.83
CA ASP A 200 4.77 -12.07 15.94
C ASP A 200 3.36 -11.73 15.40
N HIS A 201 2.30 -12.05 16.13
CA HIS A 201 0.91 -11.97 15.66
C HIS A 201 0.35 -10.53 15.48
N GLY A 202 1.18 -9.50 15.69
CA GLY A 202 0.80 -8.09 15.54
C GLY A 202 -0.12 -7.58 16.65
N LYS A 203 -0.28 -6.25 16.72
CA LYS A 203 -1.25 -5.61 17.62
C LYS A 203 -1.95 -4.44 16.95
N PHE A 204 -3.16 -4.14 17.42
CA PHE A 204 -3.99 -3.05 16.90
C PHE A 204 -3.44 -1.66 17.28
N VAL A 205 -3.60 -0.70 16.36
CA VAL A 205 -2.99 0.63 16.45
C VAL A 205 -3.93 1.65 17.09
N SER A 206 -5.11 1.87 16.50
CA SER A 206 -6.07 2.86 17.00
C SER A 206 -7.42 2.78 16.28
N TRP A 207 -8.49 3.11 17.00
CA TRP A 207 -9.85 3.14 16.48
C TRP A 207 -10.05 4.20 15.38
N ASP A 208 -11.10 4.00 14.58
CA ASP A 208 -11.52 4.87 13.48
C ASP A 208 -10.45 5.08 12.39
N THR A 209 -9.69 4.02 12.11
CA THR A 209 -8.68 3.97 11.04
C THR A 209 -8.88 2.76 10.12
N LEU A 210 -8.82 3.01 8.81
CA LEU A 210 -9.01 2.02 7.74
C LEU A 210 -7.69 1.78 6.99
N GLY A 211 -7.77 1.34 5.73
CA GLY A 211 -6.65 1.07 4.81
C GLY A 211 -5.47 2.02 4.99
N CYS A 212 -4.29 1.43 5.19
CA CYS A 212 -3.09 2.11 5.62
C CYS A 212 -1.87 1.56 4.87
N GLN A 213 -0.78 2.32 4.91
CA GLN A 213 0.55 1.85 4.51
C GLN A 213 1.57 2.22 5.58
N VAL A 214 2.73 1.55 5.52
CA VAL A 214 3.84 1.71 6.46
C VAL A 214 5.16 1.99 5.76
N ALA A 215 5.98 2.84 6.35
CA ALA A 215 7.34 3.12 5.89
C ALA A 215 8.34 3.08 7.06
N GLN A 216 9.52 2.51 6.84
CA GLN A 216 10.62 2.60 7.80
C GLN A 216 11.39 3.92 7.60
N VAL A 217 11.43 4.76 8.64
CA VAL A 217 12.10 6.07 8.62
C VAL A 217 13.08 6.21 9.79
N GLY A 218 13.99 7.18 9.70
CA GLY A 218 15.07 7.39 10.66
C GLY A 218 16.45 7.05 10.11
N ASP A 219 17.44 6.96 11.01
CA ASP A 219 18.86 6.77 10.69
C ASP A 219 19.35 5.35 11.09
N ALA A 220 20.67 5.14 11.15
CA ALA A 220 21.25 3.87 11.60
C ALA A 220 21.08 3.57 13.11
N LYS A 221 20.81 4.59 13.94
CA LYS A 221 20.74 4.52 15.41
C LYS A 221 19.31 4.50 15.94
N ARG A 222 18.37 5.13 15.22
CA ARG A 222 16.94 5.24 15.58
C ARG A 222 16.10 5.06 14.33
N ARG A 223 15.54 3.86 14.18
CA ARG A 223 14.55 3.52 13.15
C ARG A 223 13.18 3.43 13.80
N VAL A 224 12.15 3.90 13.10
CA VAL A 224 10.75 3.75 13.49
C VAL A 224 9.93 3.27 12.30
N VAL A 225 8.89 2.49 12.57
CA VAL A 225 7.85 2.18 11.58
C VAL A 225 6.79 3.28 11.67
N TYR A 226 6.59 3.97 10.56
CA TYR A 226 5.64 5.06 10.44
C TYR A 226 4.40 4.56 9.70
N LEU A 227 3.23 4.65 10.33
CA LEU A 227 1.95 4.23 9.75
C LEU A 227 1.13 5.47 9.37
N ASN A 228 0.52 5.42 8.18
CA ASN A 228 -0.36 6.47 7.66
C ASN A 228 -1.69 5.83 7.22
N ALA A 229 -2.76 6.09 7.97
CA ALA A 229 -4.07 5.46 7.78
C ALA A 229 -5.14 6.42 7.26
N ARG A 230 -6.05 5.85 6.46
CA ARG A 230 -7.33 6.46 6.09
C ARG A 230 -8.20 6.67 7.32
N SER A 231 -8.90 7.79 7.39
CA SER A 231 -9.85 8.06 8.47
C SER A 231 -11.05 8.89 7.99
N PRO A 232 -12.27 8.67 8.55
CA PRO A 232 -13.43 9.53 8.28
C PRO A 232 -13.32 10.92 8.94
N LEU A 233 -12.31 11.17 9.78
CA LEU A 233 -12.13 12.40 10.56
C LEU A 233 -11.69 13.63 9.74
N ARG A 234 -11.85 13.61 8.41
CA ARG A 234 -11.41 14.65 7.45
C ARG A 234 -9.90 14.96 7.43
N ALA A 235 -9.10 14.18 8.14
CA ALA A 235 -7.64 14.26 8.13
C ALA A 235 -7.03 12.85 8.24
N ARG A 236 -5.87 12.63 7.64
CA ARG A 236 -5.10 11.39 7.81
C ARG A 236 -4.72 11.17 9.27
N VAL A 237 -4.78 9.93 9.73
CA VAL A 237 -4.23 9.54 11.03
C VAL A 237 -2.83 9.01 10.84
N GLN A 238 -1.86 9.57 11.57
CA GLN A 238 -0.46 9.20 11.49
C GLN A 238 0.09 8.86 12.88
N VAL A 239 0.96 7.85 12.93
CA VAL A 239 1.46 7.28 14.19
C VAL A 239 2.77 6.52 13.97
N GLN A 240 3.58 6.41 15.03
CA GLN A 240 4.90 5.79 14.99
C GLN A 240 4.98 4.60 15.95
N SER A 241 5.68 3.57 15.51
CA SER A 241 6.15 2.44 16.31
C SER A 241 7.67 2.51 16.46
N ALA A 242 8.15 2.43 17.70
CA ALA A 242 9.57 2.35 18.03
C ALA A 242 10.09 0.90 18.14
N ASN A 243 9.22 -0.09 17.93
CA ASN A 243 9.49 -1.52 18.03
C ASN A 243 8.96 -2.27 16.79
N ASP A 244 9.42 -1.84 15.61
CA ASP A 244 9.25 -2.58 14.35
C ASP A 244 7.79 -2.87 13.93
N GLY A 245 6.83 -2.07 14.40
CA GLY A 245 5.41 -2.20 14.09
C GLY A 245 4.62 -3.09 15.07
N LEU A 246 5.23 -3.52 16.18
CA LEU A 246 4.57 -4.34 17.20
C LEU A 246 3.61 -3.52 18.09
N ASP A 247 4.04 -2.36 18.56
CA ASP A 247 3.22 -1.41 19.33
C ASP A 247 3.33 -0.01 18.73
N PHE A 248 2.24 0.75 18.76
CA PHE A 248 2.18 2.11 18.23
C PHE A 248 1.80 3.11 19.32
N GLY A 249 2.39 4.31 19.25
CA GLY A 249 2.13 5.38 20.21
C GLY A 249 0.78 6.09 20.00
N GLU A 250 0.61 7.26 20.63
CA GLU A 250 -0.59 8.08 20.45
C GLU A 250 -0.77 8.51 18.97
N THR A 251 -1.97 8.28 18.44
CA THR A 251 -2.34 8.71 17.09
C THR A 251 -2.57 10.21 16.99
N GLN A 252 -2.09 10.82 15.91
CA GLN A 252 -2.28 12.25 15.63
C GLN A 252 -3.03 12.44 14.30
N PRO A 253 -4.20 13.11 14.31
CA PRO A 253 -4.86 13.59 13.09
C PRO A 253 -4.03 14.73 12.46
N VAL A 254 -3.64 14.56 11.20
CA VAL A 254 -2.73 15.49 10.51
C VAL A 254 -3.53 16.39 9.58
N GLN A 255 -3.98 17.52 10.13
CA GLN A 255 -4.86 18.50 9.46
C GLN A 255 -4.35 19.02 8.11
N LYS A 256 -3.02 19.01 7.88
CA LYS A 256 -2.42 19.33 6.57
C LYS A 256 -2.72 18.31 5.46
N ARG A 257 -3.15 17.10 5.83
CA ARG A 257 -3.45 15.98 4.91
C ARG A 257 -4.95 15.69 4.97
N VAL A 258 -5.70 16.48 4.21
CA VAL A 258 -7.17 16.47 4.20
C VAL A 258 -7.70 15.16 3.60
N GLU A 259 -8.73 14.61 4.23
CA GLU A 259 -9.50 13.46 3.73
C GLU A 259 -10.90 13.93 3.27
N PRO A 260 -11.48 13.36 2.18
CA PRO A 260 -12.90 13.53 1.86
C PRO A 260 -13.81 12.90 2.96
N PRO A 261 -15.14 13.08 2.92
CA PRO A 261 -16.04 12.67 4.01
C PRO A 261 -15.98 11.19 4.45
N HIS A 262 -15.53 10.28 3.56
CA HIS A 262 -15.32 8.86 3.87
C HIS A 262 -13.84 8.46 3.87
N GLY A 263 -12.93 9.42 3.67
CA GLY A 263 -11.52 9.22 3.36
C GLY A 263 -11.25 8.48 2.04
N CYS A 264 -10.01 8.50 1.60
CA CYS A 264 -9.49 7.68 0.50
C CYS A 264 -8.31 6.81 0.99
N GLN A 265 -7.94 5.77 0.24
CA GLN A 265 -6.62 5.17 0.42
C GLN A 265 -5.55 6.17 -0.07
N GLY A 266 -4.33 6.05 0.46
CA GLY A 266 -3.19 6.82 -0.03
C GLY A 266 -1.90 6.14 0.36
N SER A 267 -0.87 6.26 -0.48
CA SER A 267 0.39 5.55 -0.31
C SER A 267 1.43 6.33 0.49
N ILE A 268 2.37 5.62 1.13
CA ILE A 268 3.62 6.19 1.67
C ILE A 268 4.83 5.34 1.34
N ILE A 269 5.97 5.99 1.06
CA ILE A 269 7.28 5.32 0.96
C ILE A 269 8.37 6.07 1.71
N GLY A 270 9.29 5.30 2.30
CA GLY A 270 10.53 5.82 2.89
C GLY A 270 11.66 5.88 1.87
N PHE A 271 12.38 7.01 1.79
CA PHE A 271 13.56 7.16 0.92
C PHE A 271 14.67 7.99 1.58
N PRO A 272 15.95 7.81 1.20
CA PRO A 272 17.05 8.61 1.73
C PRO A 272 16.82 10.10 1.47
N SER A 273 16.94 10.92 2.51
CA SER A 273 16.67 12.35 2.53
C SER A 273 17.67 13.12 1.64
N PRO A 274 17.24 13.64 0.48
CA PRO A 274 17.93 14.80 -0.09
C PRO A 274 17.52 16.02 0.75
N ARG A 275 18.46 16.97 0.92
CA ARG A 275 18.22 18.16 1.74
C ARG A 275 16.86 18.79 1.39
N ALA A 276 16.10 18.98 2.45
CA ALA A 276 14.66 18.86 2.44
C ALA A 276 13.98 19.97 1.56
N GLY A 277 12.86 19.67 0.85
CA GLY A 277 11.85 20.64 0.33
C GLY A 277 10.40 20.13 0.13
N SER A 278 9.33 20.82 0.56
CA SER A 278 7.90 20.45 0.33
C SER A 278 6.98 21.70 0.16
N GLU A 279 5.70 21.71 -0.24
CA GLU A 279 4.58 20.74 -0.37
C GLU A 279 3.83 20.98 -1.75
N SER A 280 3.08 20.04 -2.38
CA SER A 280 2.31 20.27 -3.66
C SER A 280 0.95 19.49 -3.77
N PRO A 281 -0.02 19.87 -4.65
CA PRO A 281 -1.40 19.36 -4.65
C PRO A 281 -1.88 18.62 -5.92
N ASP A 282 -2.80 17.67 -5.77
CA ASP A 282 -4.14 17.58 -6.41
C ASP A 282 -4.85 16.32 -5.85
N ARG A 283 -6.06 15.95 -6.33
CA ARG A 283 -6.83 14.76 -5.86
C ARG A 283 -6.67 13.57 -6.80
N CYS A 284 -6.45 12.38 -6.23
CA CYS A 284 -6.60 11.08 -6.87
C CYS A 284 -7.45 10.15 -5.98
N ALA A 285 -7.72 8.92 -6.47
CA ALA A 285 -8.31 7.86 -5.65
C ALA A 285 -7.22 6.96 -5.03
N TYR A 286 -7.25 5.63 -5.22
CA TYR A 286 -6.22 4.75 -4.65
C TYR A 286 -4.88 4.96 -5.37
N SER A 287 -3.77 4.90 -4.62
CA SER A 287 -2.41 4.97 -5.16
C SER A 287 -1.46 3.97 -4.50
N ASP A 288 -0.40 3.60 -5.22
CA ASP A 288 0.75 2.88 -4.67
C ASP A 288 2.07 3.39 -5.26
N LEU A 289 3.02 3.71 -4.36
CA LEU A 289 4.28 4.36 -4.66
C LEU A 289 5.45 3.39 -4.50
N LEU A 290 6.50 3.60 -5.29
CA LEU A 290 7.80 2.98 -5.05
C LEU A 290 8.98 3.85 -5.47
N ARG A 291 10.16 3.53 -4.94
CA ARG A 291 11.44 4.16 -5.30
C ARG A 291 12.20 3.30 -6.30
N MET A 292 12.64 3.90 -7.40
CA MET A 292 13.36 3.23 -8.49
C MET A 292 14.88 3.47 -8.50
N GLY A 293 15.39 4.22 -7.51
CA GLY A 293 16.81 4.58 -7.40
C GLY A 293 17.03 6.07 -7.67
N ALA A 294 18.06 6.39 -8.46
CA ALA A 294 18.33 7.74 -8.96
C ALA A 294 17.80 7.88 -10.39
N GLY A 295 17.19 9.03 -10.70
CA GLY A 295 16.72 9.37 -12.04
C GLY A 295 17.74 10.13 -12.88
N PRO A 296 17.37 10.53 -14.11
CA PRO A 296 18.33 11.09 -15.08
C PRO A 296 18.93 12.44 -14.64
N ASN A 297 18.30 13.13 -13.71
CA ASN A 297 18.76 14.40 -13.13
C ASN A 297 19.47 14.25 -11.77
N GLY A 298 19.86 13.02 -11.41
CA GLY A 298 20.54 12.65 -10.18
C GLY A 298 19.69 12.68 -8.90
N SER A 299 18.43 13.15 -8.97
CA SER A 299 17.52 13.11 -7.82
C SER A 299 16.77 11.77 -7.72
N PRO A 300 16.19 11.40 -6.55
CA PRO A 300 15.45 10.16 -6.41
C PRO A 300 14.34 10.02 -7.47
N GLN A 301 14.25 8.83 -8.07
CA GLN A 301 13.19 8.48 -9.02
C GLN A 301 12.12 7.61 -8.34
N PHE A 302 10.87 7.86 -8.72
CA PHE A 302 9.69 7.21 -8.19
C PHE A 302 8.80 6.69 -9.33
N GLY A 303 8.15 5.56 -9.07
CA GLY A 303 6.99 5.08 -9.81
C GLY A 303 5.75 5.22 -8.94
N CYS A 304 4.63 5.61 -9.53
CA CYS A 304 3.32 5.65 -8.91
C CYS A 304 2.33 4.92 -9.80
N LEU A 305 1.47 4.08 -9.21
CA LEU A 305 0.32 3.46 -9.87
C LEU A 305 -0.95 3.96 -9.18
N TYR A 306 -1.87 4.60 -9.90
CA TYR A 306 -3.05 5.23 -9.29
C TYR A 306 -4.34 5.11 -10.12
N GLU A 307 -5.47 5.22 -9.42
CA GLU A 307 -6.83 5.35 -9.98
C GLU A 307 -7.19 6.83 -10.21
N PRO A 308 -7.52 7.26 -11.44
CA PRO A 308 -8.19 8.53 -11.71
C PRO A 308 -9.67 8.52 -11.25
N ASP A 309 -10.28 9.69 -11.22
CA ASP A 309 -11.60 9.96 -10.59
C ASP A 309 -12.80 9.15 -11.14
N ASP A 310 -12.66 8.45 -12.28
CA ASP A 310 -13.73 7.68 -12.93
C ASP A 310 -13.60 6.15 -12.75
N TYR A 311 -12.46 5.66 -12.24
CA TYR A 311 -12.10 4.23 -12.17
C TYR A 311 -12.13 3.50 -13.52
N GLU A 312 -11.88 4.18 -14.64
CA GLU A 312 -11.86 3.57 -15.99
C GLU A 312 -10.45 3.14 -16.43
N GLU A 313 -9.42 3.55 -15.71
CA GLU A 313 -8.05 3.15 -15.96
C GLU A 313 -7.23 3.14 -14.67
N ILE A 314 -6.09 2.45 -14.72
CA ILE A 314 -5.03 2.56 -13.72
C ILE A 314 -3.80 3.06 -14.44
N VAL A 315 -3.31 4.22 -14.00
CA VAL A 315 -2.24 4.97 -14.67
C VAL A 315 -0.94 4.76 -13.91
N PHE A 316 0.12 4.40 -14.63
CA PHE A 316 1.49 4.48 -14.14
C PHE A 316 2.08 5.84 -14.51
N VAL A 317 2.67 6.50 -13.51
CA VAL A 317 3.46 7.72 -13.70
C VAL A 317 4.84 7.50 -13.08
N MET A 318 5.88 7.84 -13.84
CA MET A 318 7.26 7.83 -13.39
C MET A 318 7.83 9.25 -13.39
N PHE A 319 8.48 9.63 -12.31
CA PHE A 319 8.97 10.98 -12.09
C PHE A 319 10.16 11.00 -11.13
N THR A 320 10.78 12.16 -10.98
CA THR A 320 11.87 12.39 -10.03
C THR A 320 11.49 13.44 -9.00
N LEU A 321 12.20 13.49 -7.87
CA LEU A 321 11.95 14.47 -6.84
C LEU A 321 12.08 15.92 -7.35
N LYS A 322 13.07 16.22 -8.21
CA LYS A 322 13.24 17.53 -8.85
C LYS A 322 12.13 17.92 -9.84
N GLN A 323 11.33 16.95 -10.30
CA GLN A 323 10.16 17.23 -11.11
C GLN A 323 8.96 17.54 -10.19
N ALA A 324 8.73 16.70 -9.17
CA ALA A 324 7.63 16.89 -8.21
C ALA A 324 7.76 18.15 -7.32
N PHE A 325 8.99 18.61 -7.07
CA PHE A 325 9.30 19.77 -6.22
C PHE A 325 10.29 20.71 -6.94
N SER A 326 9.97 22.01 -7.01
CA SER A 326 10.78 23.01 -7.72
C SER A 326 12.13 23.28 -7.04
N ALA A 327 13.04 23.98 -7.76
CA ALA A 327 14.38 24.27 -7.26
C ALA A 327 14.38 25.12 -5.98
N GLU A 328 13.46 26.08 -5.85
CA GLU A 328 13.29 26.88 -4.61
C GLU A 328 12.78 26.01 -3.45
N VAL A 329 11.87 25.07 -3.72
CA VAL A 329 11.36 24.14 -2.72
C VAL A 329 12.49 23.27 -2.17
N LEU A 330 13.33 22.69 -3.04
CA LEU A 330 14.51 21.89 -2.66
C LEU A 330 15.61 22.67 -1.91
N LEU A 331 15.53 24.00 -1.88
CA LEU A 331 16.43 24.87 -1.10
C LEU A 331 15.88 25.23 0.29
N GLN A 332 14.59 24.97 0.59
CA GLN A 332 13.89 25.60 1.73
C GLN A 332 13.40 24.68 2.87
N GLY A 333 13.24 23.36 2.69
CA GLY A 333 12.88 22.42 3.77
C GLY A 333 11.61 21.57 3.55
N ALA A 334 11.79 20.25 3.40
CA ALA A 334 10.75 19.19 3.39
C ALA A 334 10.47 18.83 4.83
N LEU A 335 10.01 19.84 5.56
CA LEU A 335 9.43 19.63 6.86
C LEU A 335 8.00 19.16 6.63
N CYS A 336 7.89 17.89 6.17
CA CYS A 336 6.75 17.07 6.54
C CYS A 336 6.72 17.09 8.08
N VAL A 337 5.73 17.80 8.63
CA VAL A 337 5.84 18.42 9.95
C VAL A 337 6.01 17.37 11.05
N LEU A 338 7.19 17.33 11.65
CA LEU A 338 7.41 16.70 12.95
C LEU A 338 6.96 17.69 14.05
N PRO A 339 6.21 17.24 15.07
CA PRO A 339 6.06 18.00 16.31
C PRO A 339 7.45 18.31 16.90
N ARG A 340 7.59 19.53 17.43
CA ARG A 340 8.86 20.21 17.74
C ARG A 340 9.95 19.32 18.41
N ARG A 341 11.21 19.55 17.99
CA ARG A 341 12.50 18.95 18.41
C ARG A 341 12.83 17.58 17.79
N ALA A 342 13.26 17.58 16.53
CA ALA A 342 14.01 16.48 15.93
C ALA A 342 15.22 17.00 15.14
N LEU A 343 16.34 16.28 15.24
CA LEU A 343 17.59 16.50 14.50
C LEU A 343 17.45 16.04 13.03
N PRO A 344 18.34 16.44 12.10
CA PRO A 344 18.25 16.06 10.70
C PRO A 344 18.23 14.53 10.49
N THR A 345 17.24 14.04 9.73
CA THR A 345 16.99 12.61 9.48
C THR A 345 17.49 12.15 8.12
N GLU A 346 18.07 10.95 8.07
CA GLU A 346 18.65 10.37 6.84
C GLU A 346 17.61 9.72 5.90
N ARG A 347 16.39 9.41 6.38
CA ARG A 347 15.28 8.92 5.55
C ARG A 347 14.00 9.71 5.86
N LEU A 348 13.31 10.15 4.80
CA LEU A 348 12.01 10.84 4.85
C LEU A 348 10.91 9.93 4.28
N ALA A 349 9.66 10.19 4.67
CA ALA A 349 8.48 9.64 4.02
C ALA A 349 7.78 10.71 3.18
N VAL A 350 7.36 10.35 1.97
CA VAL A 350 6.42 11.15 1.15
C VAL A 350 5.15 10.34 0.92
N SER A 351 4.03 11.05 0.84
CA SER A 351 2.70 10.52 0.58
C SER A 351 2.09 11.35 -0.54
N PHE A 352 1.57 10.67 -1.56
CA PHE A 352 0.75 11.25 -2.62
C PHE A 352 -0.71 10.80 -2.40
N PHE A 353 -1.65 11.65 -2.79
CA PHE A 353 -3.10 11.47 -2.66
C PHE A 353 -3.77 11.79 -4.01
#